data_AF-A0A8X6J072-F1
#
_entry.id   AF-A0A8X6J072-F1
#
_cell.length_a   1.000
_cell.length_b   1.000
_cell.length_c   1.000
_cell.angle_alpha   90.00
_cell.angle_beta   90.00
_cell.angle_gamma   90.00
#
_symmetry.space_group_name_H-M   'P 1'
#
loop_
_entity.id
_entity.type
_entity.pdbx_description
1 polymer ?
#
loop_
_entity_poly.entity_id
_entity_poly.type
_entity_poly.pdbx_seq_one_letter_code
_entity_poly.pdbx_strand_id
1 'polypeptide(L)'
;MGSEQKPFVPKTPIDFQKLKLERLMANPEKPVIIPEMPRERKGFTVPEFVRNVMGSSAGAGSGEFHVYRHLRRKEYTRQKVIDEKAETEKLDEEYQQKILENQRIMEERTAKKRAKRLKRKARLKMLKSLKKDQVKMDTSRETVKKSSSEEESSENEESDEERDKANEHLQSPSGSNQVPEDENSLSSQGKES
;
A
#
# COMPACT_ATOMS: atom_id res chain seq x y z
N MET A 1 2.42 13.00 -54.55
CA MET A 1 3.49 11.99 -54.45
C MET A 1 3.59 11.57 -53.00
N GLY A 2 3.11 10.37 -52.64
CA GLY A 2 3.26 9.85 -51.28
C GLY A 2 4.64 9.24 -51.14
N SER A 3 5.50 9.82 -50.31
CA SER A 3 6.81 9.25 -50.00
C SER A 3 6.61 7.97 -49.19
N GLU A 4 6.84 6.82 -49.81
CA GLU A 4 6.88 5.53 -49.10
C GLU A 4 8.07 5.51 -48.14
N GLN A 5 7.81 5.77 -46.86
CA GLN A 5 8.82 5.63 -45.83
C GLN A 5 8.99 4.15 -45.48
N LYS A 6 10.24 3.67 -45.53
CA LYS A 6 10.60 2.30 -45.15
C LYS A 6 10.14 2.00 -43.71
N PRO A 7 9.73 0.77 -43.39
CA PRO A 7 9.29 0.41 -42.04
C PRO A 7 10.44 0.64 -41.05
N PHE A 8 10.29 1.65 -40.19
CA PHE A 8 11.27 2.01 -39.17
C PHE A 8 10.98 1.23 -37.88
N VAL A 9 11.96 0.42 -37.45
CA VAL A 9 11.90 -0.32 -36.19
C VAL A 9 12.62 0.49 -35.11
N PRO A 10 11.94 0.96 -34.06
CA PRO A 10 12.56 1.75 -33.02
C PRO A 10 13.55 0.89 -32.21
N LYS A 11 14.76 1.40 -31.99
CA LYS A 11 15.80 0.71 -31.19
C LYS A 11 15.92 1.30 -29.79
N THR A 12 15.66 2.61 -29.65
CA THR A 12 15.70 3.30 -28.35
C THR A 12 14.29 3.63 -27.86
N PRO A 13 14.09 3.80 -26.53
CA PRO A 13 12.79 4.26 -26.00
C PRO A 13 12.39 5.64 -26.55
N ILE A 14 13.38 6.49 -26.85
CA ILE A 14 13.16 7.81 -27.46
C ILE A 14 12.57 7.65 -28.86
N ASP A 15 13.09 6.72 -29.67
CA ASP A 15 12.57 6.45 -31.01
C ASP A 15 11.12 5.95 -30.98
N PHE A 16 10.76 5.13 -29.99
CA PHE A 16 9.39 4.66 -29.80
C PHE A 16 8.43 5.80 -29.42
N GLN A 17 8.88 6.74 -28.57
CA GLN A 17 8.11 7.93 -28.23
C GLN A 17 7.95 8.87 -29.43
N LYS A 18 9.02 9.08 -30.21
CA LYS A 18 8.98 9.86 -31.46
C LYS A 18 7.95 9.31 -32.42
N LEU A 19 7.94 8.00 -32.67
CA LEU A 19 6.94 7.35 -33.53
C LEU A 19 5.50 7.54 -33.03
N LYS A 20 5.27 7.42 -31.72
CA LYS A 20 3.94 7.69 -31.13
C LYS A 20 3.53 9.14 -31.31
N LEU A 21 4.47 10.07 -31.11
CA LEU A 21 4.25 11.49 -31.24
C LEU A 21 3.96 11.87 -32.70
N GLU A 22 4.75 11.39 -33.66
CA GLU A 22 4.50 11.56 -35.09
C GLU A 22 3.12 11.04 -35.49
N ARG A 23 2.71 9.88 -34.97
CA ARG A 23 1.37 9.32 -35.20
C ARG A 23 0.25 10.19 -34.62
N LEU A 24 0.46 10.80 -33.45
CA LEU A 24 -0.51 11.70 -32.83
C LEU A 24 -0.58 13.05 -33.58
N MET A 25 0.57 13.60 -33.98
CA MET A 25 0.67 14.88 -34.70
C MET A 25 0.22 14.79 -36.17
N ALA A 26 0.20 13.59 -36.76
CA ALA A 26 -0.35 13.39 -38.11
C ALA A 26 -1.84 13.78 -38.21
N ASN A 27 -2.60 13.71 -37.11
CA ASN A 27 -4.01 14.10 -37.07
C ASN A 27 -4.34 14.85 -35.76
N PRO A 28 -4.01 16.15 -35.66
CA PRO A 28 -4.14 16.91 -34.42
C PRO A 28 -5.60 17.17 -34.02
N GLU A 29 -6.53 17.19 -34.98
CA GLU A 29 -7.97 17.40 -34.75
C GLU A 29 -8.66 16.18 -34.11
N LYS A 30 -8.03 15.00 -34.12
CA LYS A 30 -8.63 13.78 -33.55
C LYS A 30 -8.41 13.77 -32.03
N PRO A 31 -9.48 13.74 -31.20
CA PRO A 31 -9.32 13.67 -29.76
C PRO A 31 -8.60 12.37 -29.34
N VAL A 32 -7.63 12.51 -28.45
CA VAL A 32 -6.88 11.37 -27.90
C VAL A 32 -7.70 10.71 -26.80
N ILE A 33 -8.00 9.43 -26.97
CA ILE A 33 -8.68 8.62 -25.95
C ILE A 33 -7.64 8.15 -24.94
N ILE A 34 -7.62 8.77 -23.76
CA ILE A 34 -6.85 8.27 -22.62
C ILE A 34 -7.68 7.13 -22.00
N PRO A 35 -7.13 5.91 -21.87
CA PRO A 35 -7.87 4.81 -21.26
C PRO A 35 -8.21 5.14 -19.80
N GLU A 36 -9.48 5.00 -19.44
CA GLU A 36 -9.91 5.04 -18.04
C GLU A 36 -9.37 3.85 -17.27
N MET A 37 -9.31 3.99 -15.93
CA MET A 37 -8.88 2.91 -15.04
C MET A 37 -9.71 1.64 -15.31
N PRO A 38 -9.07 0.45 -15.41
CA PRO A 38 -9.78 -0.80 -15.60
C PRO A 38 -10.81 -0.97 -14.48
N ARG A 39 -12.08 -1.14 -14.87
CA ARG A 39 -13.15 -1.44 -13.91
C ARG A 39 -12.96 -2.85 -13.39
N GLU A 40 -13.28 -3.05 -12.11
CA GLU A 40 -13.36 -4.39 -11.54
C GLU A 40 -14.29 -5.27 -12.38
N ARG A 41 -13.87 -6.52 -12.61
CA ARG A 41 -14.68 -7.49 -13.32
C ARG A 41 -15.92 -7.79 -12.47
N LYS A 42 -17.05 -7.18 -12.83
CA LYS A 42 -18.34 -7.50 -12.21
C LYS A 42 -18.66 -8.96 -12.50
N GLY A 43 -19.03 -9.70 -11.46
CA GLY A 43 -19.49 -11.07 -11.60
C GLY A 43 -20.74 -11.17 -12.50
N PHE A 44 -21.05 -12.38 -12.94
CA PHE A 44 -22.27 -12.63 -13.71
C PHE A 44 -23.49 -12.23 -12.87
N THR A 45 -24.35 -11.38 -13.44
CA THR A 45 -25.64 -11.06 -12.83
C THR A 45 -26.65 -12.16 -13.16
N VAL A 46 -27.38 -12.61 -12.14
CA VAL A 46 -28.45 -13.61 -12.33
C VAL A 46 -29.69 -12.89 -12.87
N PRO A 47 -30.28 -13.32 -13.99
CA PRO A 47 -31.54 -12.77 -14.47
C PRO A 47 -32.66 -12.99 -13.44
N GLU A 48 -33.52 -11.99 -13.25
CA GLU A 48 -34.62 -12.04 -12.29
C GLU A 48 -35.64 -13.14 -12.64
N PHE A 49 -36.01 -13.24 -13.92
CA PHE A 49 -37.00 -14.21 -14.39
C PHE A 49 -36.41 -15.16 -15.43
N VAL A 50 -36.56 -16.46 -15.18
CA VAL A 50 -36.30 -17.51 -16.15
C VAL A 50 -37.62 -17.87 -16.81
N ARG A 51 -37.76 -17.61 -18.12
CA ARG A 51 -39.03 -17.81 -18.86
C ARG A 51 -39.25 -19.25 -19.31
N ASN A 52 -38.17 -20.03 -19.43
CA ASN A 52 -38.18 -21.35 -20.06
C ASN A 52 -38.05 -22.47 -19.02
N VAL A 53 -38.76 -22.34 -17.89
CA VAL A 53 -38.75 -23.36 -16.84
C VAL A 53 -39.75 -24.45 -17.21
N MET A 54 -39.27 -25.67 -17.36
CA MET A 54 -40.12 -26.85 -17.55
C MET A 54 -40.74 -27.29 -16.21
N GLY A 55 -41.91 -27.90 -16.23
CA GLY A 55 -42.62 -28.30 -15.01
C GLY A 55 -41.81 -29.24 -14.10
N SER A 56 -42.02 -29.18 -12.79
CA SER A 56 -41.18 -29.87 -11.80
C SER A 56 -41.21 -31.40 -11.89
N SER A 57 -42.24 -31.99 -12.48
CA SER A 57 -42.37 -33.43 -12.70
C SER A 57 -41.93 -33.87 -14.09
N ALA A 58 -41.49 -32.95 -14.96
CA ALA A 58 -41.02 -33.30 -16.28
C ALA A 58 -39.64 -33.99 -16.22
N GLY A 59 -39.41 -34.96 -17.10
CA GLY A 59 -38.14 -35.69 -17.17
C GLY A 59 -36.97 -34.84 -17.67
N ALA A 60 -35.74 -35.35 -17.53
CA ALA A 60 -34.55 -34.66 -18.03
C ALA A 60 -34.56 -34.56 -19.57
N GLY A 61 -34.56 -33.34 -20.09
CA GLY A 61 -34.44 -33.06 -21.52
C GLY A 61 -33.00 -33.15 -22.02
N SER A 62 -32.81 -33.24 -23.33
CA SER A 62 -31.48 -33.31 -23.96
C SER A 62 -30.61 -32.06 -23.74
N GLY A 63 -31.23 -30.90 -23.50
CA GLY A 63 -30.53 -29.64 -23.21
C GLY A 63 -30.15 -29.42 -21.74
N GLU A 64 -30.71 -30.21 -20.82
CA GLU A 64 -30.58 -29.96 -19.37
C GLU A 64 -29.13 -30.09 -18.88
N PHE A 65 -28.38 -31.03 -19.47
CA PHE A 65 -26.96 -31.19 -19.18
C PHE A 65 -26.15 -29.91 -19.46
N HIS A 66 -26.43 -29.24 -20.59
CA HIS A 66 -25.73 -28.01 -20.94
C HIS A 66 -26.15 -26.85 -20.03
N VAL A 67 -27.43 -26.78 -19.64
CA VAL A 67 -27.91 -25.79 -18.67
C VAL A 67 -27.14 -25.93 -17.35
N TYR A 68 -27.09 -27.14 -16.76
CA TYR A 68 -26.32 -27.41 -15.54
C TYR A 68 -24.83 -27.06 -15.70
N ARG A 69 -24.20 -27.49 -16.80
CA ARG A 69 -22.78 -27.18 -17.08
C ARG A 69 -22.51 -25.67 -17.09
N HIS A 70 -23.37 -24.88 -17.73
CA HIS A 70 -23.23 -23.43 -17.77
C HIS A 70 -23.50 -22.80 -16.40
N LEU A 71 -24.51 -23.27 -15.67
CA LEU A 71 -24.83 -22.79 -14.33
C LEU A 71 -23.68 -23.07 -13.34
N ARG A 72 -23.15 -24.29 -13.34
CA ARG A 72 -22.03 -24.69 -12.47
C ARG A 72 -20.78 -23.85 -12.73
N ARG A 73 -20.43 -23.58 -13.98
CA ARG A 73 -19.29 -22.70 -14.31
C ARG A 73 -19.51 -21.28 -13.83
N LYS A 74 -20.72 -20.73 -14.01
CA LYS A 74 -21.08 -19.41 -13.49
C LYS A 74 -20.95 -19.35 -11.97
N GLU A 75 -21.46 -20.38 -11.28
CA GLU A 75 -21.41 -20.47 -9.83
C GLU A 75 -19.98 -20.62 -9.29
N TYR A 76 -19.14 -21.46 -9.89
CA TYR A 76 -17.73 -21.57 -9.50
C TYR A 76 -16.94 -20.29 -9.75
N THR A 77 -17.22 -19.61 -10.86
CA THR A 77 -16.61 -18.30 -11.13
C THR A 77 -17.06 -17.28 -10.08
N ARG A 78 -18.35 -17.31 -9.69
CA ARG A 78 -18.91 -16.43 -8.66
C ARG A 78 -18.26 -16.67 -7.29
N GLN A 79 -18.19 -17.94 -6.85
CA GLN A 79 -17.55 -18.33 -5.59
C GLN A 79 -16.08 -17.91 -5.57
N LYS A 80 -15.33 -18.25 -6.62
CA LYS A 80 -13.92 -17.87 -6.75
C LYS A 80 -13.69 -16.35 -6.64
N VAL A 81 -14.52 -15.54 -7.29
CA VAL A 81 -14.41 -14.07 -7.20
C VAL A 81 -14.72 -13.56 -5.79
N ILE A 82 -15.66 -14.20 -5.07
CA ILE A 82 -15.99 -13.82 -3.69
C ILE A 82 -14.84 -14.17 -2.76
N ASP A 83 -14.29 -15.37 -2.88
CA ASP A 83 -13.19 -15.84 -2.06
C ASP A 83 -11.94 -14.99 -2.31
N GLU A 84 -11.59 -14.74 -3.58
CA GLU A 84 -10.47 -13.86 -3.95
C GLU A 84 -10.64 -12.44 -3.38
N LYS A 85 -11.85 -11.87 -3.47
CA LYS A 85 -12.14 -10.54 -2.92
C LYS A 85 -11.99 -10.51 -1.40
N ALA A 86 -12.53 -11.51 -0.70
CA ALA A 86 -12.43 -11.61 0.75
C ALA A 86 -10.98 -11.72 1.21
N GLU A 87 -10.16 -12.50 0.52
CA GLU A 87 -8.72 -12.61 0.83
C GLU A 87 -7.97 -11.30 0.54
N THR A 88 -8.24 -10.62 -0.58
CA THR A 88 -7.62 -9.31 -0.86
C THR A 88 -8.02 -8.25 0.15
N GLU A 89 -9.29 -8.20 0.56
CA GLU A 89 -9.79 -7.22 1.52
C GLU A 89 -9.15 -7.41 2.89
N LYS A 90 -9.05 -8.66 3.38
CA LYS A 90 -8.32 -8.96 4.63
C LYS A 90 -6.87 -8.51 4.59
N LEU A 91 -6.16 -8.83 3.51
CA LEU A 91 -4.75 -8.45 3.36
C LEU A 91 -4.56 -6.93 3.31
N ASP A 92 -5.46 -6.23 2.62
CA ASP A 92 -5.45 -4.77 2.54
C ASP A 92 -5.76 -4.13 3.90
N GLU A 93 -6.73 -4.65 4.65
CA GLU A 93 -7.04 -4.20 6.01
C GLU A 93 -5.86 -4.38 6.96
N GLU A 94 -5.24 -5.56 6.95
CA GLU A 94 -4.04 -5.84 7.76
C GLU A 94 -2.89 -4.91 7.40
N TYR A 95 -2.68 -4.64 6.11
CA TYR A 95 -1.65 -3.74 5.63
C TYR A 95 -1.91 -2.30 6.08
N GLN A 96 -3.15 -1.83 5.96
CA GLN A 96 -3.54 -0.50 6.41
C GLN A 96 -3.38 -0.33 7.92
N GLN A 97 -3.78 -1.34 8.70
CA GLN A 97 -3.60 -1.35 10.16
C GLN A 97 -2.11 -1.26 10.53
N LYS A 98 -1.24 -2.04 9.86
CA LYS A 98 0.22 -1.98 10.07
C LYS A 98 0.79 -0.60 9.73
N ILE A 99 0.34 0.03 8.65
CA ILE A 99 0.75 1.39 8.30
C ILE A 99 0.36 2.39 9.39
N LEU A 100 -0.90 2.35 9.83
CA LEU A 100 -1.40 3.28 10.83
C LEU A 100 -0.68 3.12 12.17
N GLU A 101 -0.40 1.89 12.58
CA GLU A 101 0.35 1.62 13.81
C GLU A 101 1.80 2.13 13.70
N ASN A 102 2.47 1.87 12.58
CA ASN A 102 3.80 2.41 12.33
C ASN A 102 3.81 3.93 12.33
N GLN A 103 2.82 4.58 11.72
CA GLN A 103 2.68 6.04 11.75
C GLN A 103 2.51 6.56 13.18
N ARG A 104 1.64 5.94 13.99
CA ARG A 104 1.44 6.29 15.40
C ARG A 104 2.72 6.17 16.21
N ILE A 105 3.42 5.05 16.12
CA ILE A 105 4.69 4.83 16.84
C ILE A 105 5.72 5.89 16.45
N MET A 106 5.82 6.23 15.15
CA MET A 106 6.75 7.25 14.66
C MET A 106 6.36 8.65 15.12
N GLU A 107 5.08 8.98 15.14
CA GLU A 107 4.55 10.24 15.65
C GLU A 107 4.78 10.39 17.15
N GLU A 108 4.54 9.35 17.95
CA GLU A 108 4.80 9.34 19.40
C GLU A 108 6.28 9.55 19.71
N ARG A 109 7.16 8.80 19.02
CA ARG A 109 8.62 8.97 19.13
C ARG A 109 9.04 10.39 18.77
N THR A 110 8.48 10.93 17.69
CA THR A 110 8.77 12.30 17.23
C THR A 110 8.22 13.35 18.18
N ALA A 111 7.02 13.15 18.74
CA ALA A 111 6.38 14.04 19.70
C ALA A 111 7.14 14.07 21.03
N LYS A 112 7.57 12.92 21.58
CA LYS A 112 8.42 12.83 22.77
C LYS A 112 9.72 13.63 22.57
N LYS A 113 10.40 13.44 21.43
CA LYS A 113 11.63 14.17 21.08
C LYS A 113 11.38 15.68 20.88
N ARG A 114 10.28 16.06 20.21
CA ARG A 114 9.87 17.46 20.00
C ARG A 114 9.56 18.15 21.32
N ALA A 115 8.84 17.51 22.23
CA ALA A 115 8.53 18.02 23.56
C ALA A 115 9.79 18.26 24.40
N LYS A 116 10.75 17.32 24.39
CA LYS A 116 12.06 17.51 25.05
C LYS A 116 12.80 18.74 24.51
N ARG A 117 12.86 18.92 23.18
CA ARG A 117 13.48 20.09 22.54
C ARG A 117 12.78 21.40 22.89
N LEU A 118 11.44 21.42 22.92
CA LEU A 118 10.66 22.60 23.30
C LEU A 118 10.88 23.00 24.76
N LYS A 119 10.92 22.05 25.69
CA LYS A 119 11.25 22.29 27.10
C LYS A 119 12.66 22.88 27.24
N ARG A 120 13.67 22.32 26.56
CA ARG A 120 15.04 22.87 26.56
C ARG A 120 15.09 24.28 25.98
N LYS A 121 14.39 24.54 24.87
CA LYS A 121 14.29 25.87 24.26
C LYS A 121 13.61 26.89 25.19
N ALA A 122 12.57 26.48 25.91
CA ALA A 122 11.89 27.33 26.88
C ALA A 122 12.80 27.68 28.08
N ARG A 123 13.49 26.70 28.67
CA ARG A 123 14.48 26.92 29.75
C ARG A 123 15.60 27.88 29.32
N LEU A 124 16.19 27.67 28.14
CA LEU A 124 17.24 28.55 27.60
C LEU A 124 16.73 29.98 27.35
N LYS A 125 15.48 30.15 26.92
CA LYS A 125 14.87 31.48 26.76
C LYS A 125 14.68 32.17 28.11
N MET A 126 14.18 31.47 29.12
CA MET A 126 14.03 32.00 30.48
C MET A 126 15.37 32.39 31.10
N LEU A 127 16.40 31.56 30.95
CA LEU A 127 17.74 31.87 31.45
C LEU A 127 18.33 33.12 30.75
N LYS A 128 18.11 33.27 29.44
CA LYS A 128 18.53 34.46 28.69
C LYS A 128 17.77 35.72 29.10
N SER A 129 16.47 35.65 29.37
CA SER A 129 15.71 36.82 29.85
C SER A 129 16.17 37.24 31.26
N LEU A 130 16.32 36.29 32.18
CA LEU A 130 16.87 36.54 33.53
C LEU A 130 18.25 37.20 33.47
N LYS A 131 19.15 36.71 32.61
CA LYS A 131 20.49 37.28 32.44
C LYS A 131 20.45 38.68 31.82
N LYS A 132 19.51 38.96 30.90
CA LYS A 132 19.31 40.29 30.31
C LYS A 132 18.77 41.30 31.34
N ASP A 133 17.88 40.86 32.24
CA ASP A 133 17.33 41.71 33.29
C ASP A 133 18.37 42.01 34.39
N GLN A 134 19.22 41.03 34.73
CA GLN A 134 20.38 41.24 35.61
C GLN A 134 21.40 42.22 35.01
N VAL A 135 21.75 42.07 33.71
CA VAL A 135 22.66 43.01 33.04
C VAL A 135 22.09 44.43 32.98
N LYS A 136 20.76 44.60 32.85
CA LYS A 136 20.13 45.93 32.90
C LYS A 136 20.16 46.56 34.29
N MET A 137 20.03 45.77 35.36
CA MET A 137 20.16 46.25 36.74
C MET A 137 21.61 46.59 37.09
N ASP A 138 22.59 45.81 36.62
CA ASP A 138 24.01 46.05 36.90
C ASP A 138 24.61 47.24 36.11
N THR A 139 24.02 47.68 35.00
CA THR A 139 24.39 48.96 34.35
C THR A 139 24.09 50.22 35.19
N SER A 140 23.52 50.07 36.39
CA SER A 140 23.31 51.16 37.35
C SER A 140 24.22 51.12 38.58
N ARG A 141 25.12 50.12 38.70
CA ARG A 141 26.08 50.01 39.82
C ARG A 141 27.41 49.45 39.33
N GLU A 142 28.23 50.35 38.79
CA GLU A 142 29.63 50.06 38.48
C GLU A 142 30.41 49.89 39.80
N THR A 143 30.86 48.66 40.09
CA THR A 143 32.22 48.32 40.59
C THR A 143 32.30 46.87 41.13
N VAL A 144 33.13 46.05 40.46
CA VAL A 144 34.06 45.06 41.05
C VAL A 144 33.48 43.85 41.83
N LYS A 145 33.39 42.66 41.18
CA LYS A 145 34.19 41.43 41.50
C LYS A 145 33.63 40.13 40.87
N LYS A 146 34.56 39.47 40.18
CA LYS A 146 34.80 38.03 39.97
C LYS A 146 34.08 37.03 40.89
N SER A 147 33.36 36.07 40.28
CA SER A 147 33.39 34.62 40.61
C SER A 147 32.52 33.87 39.59
N SER A 148 33.10 32.96 38.81
CA SER A 148 32.89 31.51 38.96
C SER A 148 31.42 31.13 39.22
N SER A 149 30.76 30.65 38.18
CA SER A 149 29.50 29.91 38.27
C SER A 149 29.57 28.85 37.18
N GLU A 150 30.39 27.84 37.49
CA GLU A 150 30.14 26.48 37.02
C GLU A 150 28.83 26.05 37.68
N GLU A 151 27.76 25.97 36.90
CA GLU A 151 26.53 25.32 37.32
C GLU A 151 26.33 24.09 36.45
N GLU A 152 26.74 22.96 37.02
CA GLU A 152 26.02 21.68 37.03
C GLU A 152 24.80 21.65 36.08
N SER A 153 25.09 21.33 34.82
CA SER A 153 24.06 20.81 33.93
C SER A 153 23.77 19.41 34.43
N SER A 154 22.77 19.27 35.30
CA SER A 154 22.26 17.95 35.72
C SER A 154 21.82 17.18 34.47
N GLU A 155 22.74 16.39 33.95
CA GLU A 155 22.51 15.29 33.03
C GLU A 155 21.70 14.27 33.81
N ASN A 156 20.39 14.50 33.89
CA ASN A 156 19.46 13.41 34.11
C ASN A 156 19.25 12.74 32.75
N GLU A 157 20.31 12.08 32.29
CA GLU A 157 20.21 10.99 31.33
C GLU A 157 19.59 9.81 32.08
N GLU A 158 18.27 9.88 32.26
CA GLU A 158 17.49 8.70 32.56
C GLU A 158 17.53 7.84 31.29
N SER A 159 18.49 6.92 31.33
CA SER A 159 18.71 5.77 30.48
C SER A 159 17.39 5.07 30.16
N ASP A 160 16.88 5.30 28.96
CA ASP A 160 15.74 4.60 28.38
C ASP A 160 16.19 4.01 27.03
N GLU A 161 17.46 3.57 26.96
CA GLU A 161 18.09 2.89 25.81
C GLU A 161 17.78 1.38 25.76
N GLU A 162 17.11 0.82 26.78
CA GLU A 162 16.82 -0.62 26.86
C GLU A 162 15.55 -1.08 26.10
N ARG A 163 14.88 -0.22 25.32
CA ARG A 163 13.68 -0.62 24.56
C ARG A 163 13.78 -0.52 23.05
N ASP A 164 14.95 -0.19 22.49
CA ASP A 164 15.13 -0.14 21.04
C ASP A 164 15.68 -1.45 20.42
N LYS A 165 16.12 -2.44 21.23
CA LYS A 165 16.54 -3.77 20.71
C LYS A 165 15.41 -4.80 20.57
N ALA A 166 14.22 -4.54 21.12
CA ALA A 166 13.13 -5.53 21.12
C ALA A 166 12.29 -5.54 19.83
N ASN A 167 12.48 -4.59 18.90
CA ASN A 167 11.64 -4.49 17.70
C ASN A 167 12.40 -4.54 16.36
N GLU A 168 13.68 -4.93 16.37
CA GLU A 168 14.45 -5.20 15.15
C GLU A 168 14.22 -6.62 14.60
N HIS A 169 13.42 -7.45 15.28
CA HIS A 169 13.14 -8.84 14.89
C HIS A 169 11.85 -9.04 14.06
N LEU A 170 11.13 -7.98 13.70
CA LEU A 170 10.08 -8.09 12.67
C LEU A 170 10.69 -7.90 11.28
N GLN A 171 11.63 -8.78 10.95
CA GLN A 171 12.00 -9.05 9.57
C GLN A 171 10.77 -9.61 8.85
N SER A 172 10.46 -8.97 7.73
CA SER A 172 9.57 -9.44 6.67
C SER A 172 9.62 -10.98 6.53
N PRO A 173 8.49 -11.71 6.52
CA PRO A 173 8.54 -13.09 6.07
C PRO A 173 8.89 -13.04 4.58
N SER A 174 10.12 -13.44 4.25
CA SER A 174 10.48 -13.86 2.90
C SER A 174 9.44 -14.88 2.45
N GLY A 175 8.69 -14.55 1.40
CA GLY A 175 7.72 -15.45 0.80
C GLY A 175 8.42 -16.71 0.30
N SER A 176 8.43 -17.76 1.12
CA SER A 176 8.60 -19.12 0.65
C SER A 176 7.29 -19.53 0.00
N ASN A 177 7.23 -19.45 -1.33
CA ASN A 177 6.23 -20.18 -2.11
C ASN A 177 6.48 -21.68 -1.91
N GLN A 178 5.88 -22.26 -0.87
CA GLN A 178 5.62 -23.69 -0.82
C GLN A 178 4.22 -23.90 -1.40
N VAL A 179 4.20 -24.36 -2.65
CA VAL A 179 3.02 -24.96 -3.26
C VAL A 179 2.74 -26.25 -2.49
N PRO A 180 1.53 -26.49 -1.95
CA PRO A 180 1.19 -27.79 -1.40
C PRO A 180 1.00 -28.76 -2.57
N GLU A 181 1.86 -29.78 -2.66
CA GLU A 181 1.58 -30.97 -3.45
C GLU A 181 0.54 -31.80 -2.70
N ASP A 182 -0.71 -31.69 -3.11
CA ASP A 182 -1.76 -32.64 -2.73
C ASP A 182 -1.56 -33.94 -3.51
N GLU A 183 -0.76 -34.84 -2.95
CA GLU A 183 -0.87 -36.28 -3.15
C GLU A 183 -2.21 -36.74 -2.55
N ASN A 184 -3.17 -37.12 -3.41
CA ASN A 184 -3.86 -38.42 -3.38
C ASN A 184 -5.23 -38.37 -4.10
N SER A 185 -5.31 -38.99 -5.28
CA SER A 185 -6.49 -39.79 -5.63
C SER A 185 -6.14 -40.86 -6.66
N LEU A 186 -6.16 -42.11 -6.19
CA LEU A 186 -6.16 -43.33 -6.98
C LEU A 186 -7.08 -43.22 -8.22
N SER A 187 -6.57 -43.60 -9.39
CA SER A 187 -7.41 -44.23 -10.41
C SER A 187 -6.71 -45.43 -11.02
N SER A 188 -7.37 -46.56 -10.83
CA SER A 188 -7.12 -47.89 -11.35
C SER A 188 -6.68 -47.91 -12.81
N GLN A 189 -5.49 -48.46 -13.08
CA GLN A 189 -5.20 -49.03 -14.38
C GLN A 189 -6.04 -50.29 -14.55
N GLY A 190 -6.88 -50.28 -15.59
CA GLY A 190 -7.68 -51.41 -16.02
C GLY A 190 -6.79 -52.59 -16.40
N LYS A 191 -7.09 -53.74 -15.80
CA LYS A 191 -6.64 -55.03 -16.29
C LYS A 191 -7.43 -55.39 -17.54
N GLU A 192 -6.70 -55.97 -18.49
CA GLU A 192 -7.18 -56.69 -19.66
C GLU A 192 -8.22 -57.76 -19.28
N SER A 193 -9.28 -57.84 -20.09
CA SER A 193 -9.91 -59.07 -20.63
C SER A 193 -10.93 -58.67 -21.69
#